data_AF-A0A238KL83-F1
#
_entry.id   AF-A0A238KL83-F1
#
_cell.length_a   1.000
_cell.length_b   1.000
_cell.length_c   1.000
_cell.angle_alpha   90.00
_cell.angle_beta   90.00
_cell.angle_gamma   90.00
#
_symmetry.space_group_name_H-M   'P 1'
#
loop_
_entity.id
_entity.type
_entity.pdbx_description
1 polymer ?
#
loop_
_entity_poly.entity_id
_entity_poly.type
_entity_poly.pdbx_seq_one_letter_code
_entity_poly.pdbx_strand_id
1 'polypeptide(L)'
;MVIVLTRRFRRGVYGVFYAELATRYPVNAGEAAYVDAGFGWPLLASLVGGFVALSGMVSASAVAVGASGYLGGLTGLSSPVLIVAIVGTMGLIAWWGINQSVKVAGAITLLEIFGLVFVIAWGFGMSERSGGFNG
;
A
#
# COMPACT_ATOMS: atom_id res chain seq x y z
N MET A 1 -3.30 -24.56 2.80
CA MET A 1 -3.57 -24.45 1.35
C MET A 1 -4.92 -23.79 1.05
N VAL A 2 -6.04 -24.26 1.62
CA VAL A 2 -7.40 -23.70 1.41
C VAL A 2 -7.52 -22.19 1.69
N ILE A 3 -7.00 -21.70 2.83
CA ILE A 3 -7.07 -20.27 3.22
C ILE A 3 -6.42 -19.34 2.18
N VAL A 4 -5.27 -19.74 1.63
CA VAL A 4 -4.55 -18.94 0.63
C VAL A 4 -5.33 -18.91 -0.67
N LEU A 5 -5.89 -20.05 -1.08
CA LEU A 5 -6.67 -20.17 -2.31
C LEU A 5 -7.94 -19.31 -2.26
N THR A 6 -8.70 -19.36 -1.16
CA THR A 6 -9.91 -18.54 -0.98
C THR A 6 -9.59 -17.04 -1.00
N ARG A 7 -8.46 -16.63 -0.40
CA ARG A 7 -8.01 -15.22 -0.43
C ARG A 7 -7.62 -14.76 -1.83
N ARG A 8 -6.98 -15.62 -2.63
CA ARG A 8 -6.58 -15.32 -4.01
C ARG A 8 -7.81 -15.19 -4.91
N PHE A 9 -8.76 -16.12 -4.82
CA PHE A 9 -10.00 -16.10 -5.60
C PHE A 9 -10.81 -14.83 -5.35
N ARG A 10 -11.01 -14.47 -4.07
CA ARG A 10 -11.76 -13.28 -3.69
C ARG A 10 -11.20 -12.00 -4.33
N ARG A 11 -9.87 -11.78 -4.25
CA ARG A 11 -9.23 -10.60 -4.84
C ARG A 11 -9.33 -10.58 -6.37
N GLY A 12 -9.24 -11.75 -7.02
CA GLY A 12 -9.34 -11.86 -8.47
C GLY A 12 -10.70 -11.38 -9.01
N VAL A 13 -11.78 -11.75 -8.33
CA VAL A 13 -13.15 -11.31 -8.71
C VAL A 13 -13.28 -9.79 -8.60
N TYR A 14 -12.80 -9.17 -7.52
CA TYR A 14 -12.82 -7.70 -7.38
C TYR A 14 -12.04 -6.99 -8.49
N GLY A 15 -10.89 -7.53 -8.90
CA GLY A 15 -10.07 -6.95 -9.96
C GLY A 15 -10.76 -6.93 -11.32
N VAL A 16 -11.52 -7.97 -11.67
CA VAL A 16 -12.26 -8.04 -12.93
C VAL A 16 -13.38 -6.98 -12.97
N PHE A 17 -14.14 -6.84 -11.88
CA PHE A 17 -15.17 -5.80 -11.78
C PHE A 17 -14.57 -4.39 -11.90
N TYR A 18 -13.46 -4.12 -11.20
CA TYR A 18 -12.80 -2.83 -11.30
C TYR A 18 -12.31 -2.53 -12.71
N ALA A 19 -11.76 -3.52 -13.42
CA ALA A 19 -11.33 -3.38 -14.81
C ALA A 19 -12.51 -3.06 -15.77
N GLU A 20 -13.66 -3.71 -15.59
CA GLU A 20 -14.87 -3.42 -16.40
C GLU A 20 -15.39 -1.98 -16.14
N LEU A 21 -15.42 -1.56 -14.88
CA LEU A 21 -15.83 -0.19 -14.49
C LEU A 21 -14.86 0.88 -15.01
N ALA A 22 -13.55 0.66 -14.86
CA ALA A 22 -12.51 1.60 -15.30
C ALA A 22 -12.51 1.82 -16.82
N THR A 23 -12.89 0.81 -17.61
CA THR A 23 -13.01 0.96 -19.07
C THR A 23 -14.28 1.70 -19.51
N ARG A 24 -15.39 1.59 -18.74
CA ARG A 24 -16.65 2.28 -19.06
C ARG A 24 -16.68 3.75 -18.62
N TYR A 25 -16.01 4.11 -17.54
CA TYR A 25 -16.02 5.47 -17.00
C TYR A 25 -14.59 5.98 -16.77
N PRO A 26 -13.88 6.43 -17.82
CA PRO A 26 -12.49 6.87 -17.72
C PRO A 26 -12.38 8.31 -17.16
N VAL A 27 -12.93 8.53 -15.97
CA VAL A 27 -12.86 9.81 -15.26
C VAL A 27 -11.83 9.73 -14.13
N ASN A 28 -10.84 10.62 -14.17
CA ASN A 28 -9.78 10.74 -13.15
C ASN A 28 -10.28 11.46 -11.87
N ALA A 29 -11.42 11.03 -11.32
CA ALA A 29 -12.07 11.69 -10.19
C ALA A 29 -12.26 10.77 -8.96
N GLY A 30 -11.59 9.61 -8.93
CA GLY A 30 -11.58 8.68 -7.79
C GLY A 30 -12.86 7.86 -7.63
N GLU A 31 -12.88 6.97 -6.64
CA GLU A 31 -13.99 6.05 -6.35
C GLU A 31 -15.34 6.76 -6.13
N ALA A 32 -15.29 7.99 -5.60
CA ALA A 32 -16.48 8.83 -5.41
C ALA A 32 -17.15 9.20 -6.74
N ALA A 33 -16.37 9.45 -7.80
CA ALA A 33 -16.91 9.82 -9.10
C ALA A 33 -17.59 8.65 -9.83
N TYR A 34 -17.13 7.41 -9.60
CA TYR A 34 -17.82 6.23 -10.13
C TYR A 34 -19.17 6.01 -9.45
N VAL A 35 -19.28 6.30 -8.15
CA VAL A 35 -20.55 6.21 -7.41
C VAL A 35 -21.51 7.31 -7.83
N ASP A 36 -21.01 8.53 -8.04
CA ASP A 36 -21.82 9.64 -8.55
C ASP A 36 -22.33 9.36 -9.98
N ALA A 37 -21.46 8.91 -10.88
CA ALA A 37 -21.82 8.57 -12.25
C ALA A 37 -22.76 7.35 -12.36
N GLY A 38 -22.68 6.40 -11.42
CA GLY A 38 -23.48 5.17 -11.41
C GLY A 38 -24.84 5.28 -10.71
N PHE A 39 -24.94 6.08 -9.64
CA PHE A 39 -26.16 6.21 -8.83
C PHE A 39 -26.83 7.59 -8.92
N GLY A 40 -26.13 8.63 -9.41
CA GLY A 40 -26.64 9.99 -9.53
C GLY A 40 -26.90 10.69 -8.19
N TRP A 41 -26.34 10.15 -7.09
CA TRP A 41 -26.61 10.61 -5.72
C TRP A 41 -25.31 11.15 -5.08
N PRO A 42 -25.09 12.47 -5.08
CA PRO A 42 -23.81 13.06 -4.64
C PRO A 42 -23.50 12.84 -3.16
N LEU A 43 -24.53 12.64 -2.33
CA LEU A 43 -24.36 12.29 -0.92
C LEU A 43 -23.72 10.91 -0.75
N LEU A 44 -24.12 9.94 -1.58
CA LEU A 44 -23.58 8.58 -1.54
C LEU A 44 -22.12 8.55 -2.00
N ALA A 45 -21.79 9.31 -3.06
CA ALA A 45 -20.42 9.51 -3.52
C ALA A 45 -19.51 10.08 -2.42
N SER A 46 -20.00 11.10 -1.70
CA SER A 46 -19.25 11.73 -0.59
C SER A 46 -19.05 10.77 0.59
N LEU A 47 -20.08 10.01 0.96
CA LEU A 47 -19.99 9.00 2.02
C LEU A 47 -18.99 7.90 1.68
N VAL A 48 -19.05 7.35 0.46
CA VAL A 48 -18.12 6.31 0.01
C VAL A 48 -16.70 6.85 -0.05
N GLY A 49 -16.49 8.05 -0.59
CA GLY A 49 -15.19 8.72 -0.57
C GLY A 49 -14.64 8.89 0.84
N GLY A 50 -15.49 9.27 1.80
CA GLY A 50 -15.13 9.36 3.21
C GLY A 50 -14.72 8.02 3.83
N PHE A 51 -15.47 6.94 3.57
CA PHE A 51 -15.11 5.60 4.04
C PHE A 51 -13.78 5.10 3.45
N VAL A 52 -13.53 5.38 2.16
CA VAL A 52 -12.25 5.04 1.51
C VAL A 52 -11.09 5.81 2.15
N ALA A 53 -11.26 7.11 2.40
CA ALA A 53 -10.25 7.93 3.07
C ALA A 53 -9.95 7.42 4.50
N LEU A 54 -10.98 7.06 5.27
CA LEU A 54 -10.84 6.47 6.60
C LEU A 54 -10.12 5.12 6.55
N SER A 55 -10.47 4.26 5.60
CA SER A 55 -9.78 2.98 5.40
C SER A 55 -8.30 3.18 5.10
N GLY A 56 -7.96 4.15 4.23
CA GLY A 56 -6.59 4.55 3.94
C GLY A 56 -5.84 5.04 5.19
N MET A 57 -6.47 5.87 6.02
CA MET A 57 -5.89 6.38 7.27
C MET A 57 -5.59 5.27 8.28
N VAL A 58 -6.49 4.31 8.44
CA VAL A 58 -6.29 3.14 9.32
C VAL A 58 -5.13 2.27 8.79
N SER A 59 -5.07 2.05 7.47
CA SER A 59 -3.99 1.30 6.84
C SER A 59 -2.63 1.99 7.02
N ALA A 60 -2.57 3.31 6.80
CA ALA A 60 -1.34 4.09 6.99
C ALA A 60 -0.87 4.05 8.46
N SER A 61 -1.81 4.10 9.41
CA SER A 61 -1.52 3.97 10.83
C SER A 61 -0.94 2.60 11.17
N ALA A 62 -1.50 1.51 10.62
CA ALA A 62 -0.95 0.16 10.80
C ALA A 62 0.49 0.03 10.27
N VAL A 63 0.79 0.64 9.11
CA VAL A 63 2.14 0.68 8.55
C VAL A 63 3.10 1.46 9.44
N ALA A 64 2.70 2.65 9.93
CA ALA A 64 3.53 3.47 10.81
C ALA A 64 3.83 2.77 12.14
N VAL A 65 2.84 2.10 12.74
CA VAL A 65 3.02 1.30 13.95
C VAL A 65 3.96 0.12 13.68
N GLY A 66 3.77 -0.60 12.58
CA GLY A 66 4.68 -1.69 12.17
C GLY A 66 6.11 -1.21 11.98
N ALA A 67 6.31 -0.10 11.28
CA ALA A 67 7.62 0.53 11.07
C ALA A 67 8.27 0.97 12.38
N SER A 68 7.49 1.52 13.32
CA SER A 68 7.99 1.91 14.64
C SER A 68 8.51 0.70 15.45
N GLY A 69 7.96 -0.50 15.25
CA GLY A 69 8.47 -1.72 15.88
C GLY A 69 9.86 -2.11 15.39
N TYR A 70 10.09 -2.05 14.07
CA TYR A 70 11.40 -2.29 13.48
C TYR A 70 12.42 -1.22 13.89
N LEU A 71 12.06 0.06 13.76
CA LEU A 71 12.94 1.18 14.10
C LEU A 71 13.22 1.27 15.59
N GLY A 72 12.23 0.96 16.45
CA GLY A 72 12.41 0.88 17.90
C GLY A 72 13.44 -0.19 18.28
N GLY A 73 13.39 -1.36 17.64
CA GLY A 73 14.39 -2.42 17.83
C GLY A 73 15.81 -2.05 17.39
N LEU A 74 15.95 -1.14 16.43
CA LEU A 74 17.25 -0.66 15.90
C LEU A 74 17.81 0.55 16.66
N THR A 75 16.94 1.45 17.13
CA THR A 75 17.34 2.75 17.70
C THR A 75 17.17 2.86 19.20
N GLY A 76 16.37 1.99 19.83
CA GLY A 76 16.04 2.05 21.25
C GLY A 76 15.08 3.19 21.64
N LEU A 77 14.53 3.94 20.68
CA LEU A 77 13.58 5.03 20.91
C LEU A 77 12.17 4.51 21.24
N SER A 78 11.37 5.31 21.95
CA SER A 78 10.00 4.96 22.30
C SER A 78 9.06 5.00 21.08
N SER A 79 8.17 3.99 20.96
CA SER A 79 7.25 3.86 19.84
C SER A 79 6.38 5.10 19.55
N PRO A 80 5.83 5.83 20.54
CA PRO A 80 5.01 7.01 20.27
C PRO A 80 5.78 8.10 19.52
N VAL A 81 7.05 8.31 19.87
CA VAL A 81 7.90 9.32 19.24
C VAL A 81 8.21 8.96 17.80
N LEU A 82 8.52 7.68 17.54
CA LEU A 82 8.78 7.18 16.18
C LEU A 82 7.53 7.29 15.29
N ILE A 83 6.36 6.93 15.80
CA ILE A 83 5.11 7.03 15.03
C ILE A 83 4.81 8.49 14.65
N VAL A 84 4.91 9.42 15.61
CA VAL A 84 4.70 10.85 15.35
C VAL A 84 5.71 11.39 14.33
N ALA A 85 6.97 10.99 14.44
CA ALA A 85 8.01 11.40 13.49
C ALA A 85 7.73 10.87 12.07
N ILE A 86 7.35 9.59 11.92
CA ILE A 86 7.02 8.98 10.62
C ILE A 86 5.81 9.67 9.99
N VAL A 87 4.70 9.79 10.73
CA VAL A 87 3.48 10.40 10.21
C VAL A 87 3.70 11.89 9.92
N GLY A 88 4.39 12.60 10.80
CA GLY A 88 4.71 14.02 10.62
C GLY A 88 5.56 14.29 9.39
N THR A 89 6.63 13.51 9.17
CA THR A 89 7.48 13.66 7.97
C THR A 89 6.72 13.33 6.68
N MET A 90 5.93 12.25 6.64
CA MET A 90 5.10 11.94 5.47
C MET A 90 4.04 13.01 5.22
N GLY A 91 3.41 13.54 6.27
CA GLY A 91 2.44 14.64 6.18
C GLY A 91 3.07 15.93 5.64
N LEU A 92 4.28 16.26 6.08
CA LEU A 92 5.03 17.42 5.57
C LEU A 92 5.40 17.27 4.09
N ILE A 93 5.85 16.08 3.66
CA ILE A 93 6.13 15.80 2.26
C ILE A 93 4.85 15.94 1.43
N ALA A 94 3.74 15.37 1.92
CA ALA A 94 2.45 15.47 1.25
C ALA A 94 1.98 16.93 1.12
N TRP A 95 2.18 17.75 2.15
CA TRP A 95 1.82 19.17 2.16
C TRP A 95 2.68 20.00 1.19
N TRP A 96 3.98 19.70 1.07
CA TRP A 96 4.93 20.52 0.31
C TRP A 96 4.58 20.64 -1.18
N GLY A 97 3.96 19.63 -1.78
CA GLY A 97 3.39 19.79 -3.12
C GLY A 97 3.07 18.48 -3.82
N ILE A 98 1.85 18.41 -4.36
CA ILE A 98 1.29 17.23 -5.03
C ILE A 98 2.21 16.72 -6.16
N ASN A 99 2.77 17.61 -6.98
CA ASN A 99 3.67 17.23 -8.07
C ASN A 99 4.98 16.60 -7.59
N GLN A 100 5.49 17.01 -6.43
CA GLN A 100 6.70 16.42 -5.85
C GLN A 100 6.36 15.10 -5.15
N SER A 101 5.24 15.04 -4.43
CA SER A 101 4.74 13.82 -3.78
C SER A 101 4.56 12.66 -4.76
N VAL A 102 4.01 12.91 -5.96
CA VAL A 102 3.85 11.87 -6.99
C VAL A 102 5.19 11.36 -7.51
N LYS A 103 6.18 12.25 -7.71
CA LYS A 103 7.53 11.85 -8.14
C LYS A 103 8.26 11.04 -7.07
N VAL A 104 8.16 11.47 -5.81
CA VAL A 104 8.74 10.76 -4.66
C VAL A 104 8.09 9.38 -4.51
N ALA A 105 6.76 9.29 -4.62
CA ALA A 105 6.04 8.02 -4.57
C ALA A 105 6.52 7.06 -5.67
N GLY A 106 6.65 7.54 -6.91
CA GLY A 106 7.18 6.74 -8.02
C GLY A 106 8.62 6.26 -7.80
N ALA A 107 9.48 7.13 -7.26
CA ALA A 107 10.86 6.77 -6.93
C ALA A 107 10.92 5.69 -5.83
N ILE A 108 10.07 5.80 -4.80
CA ILE A 108 9.95 4.79 -3.74
C ILE A 108 9.50 3.45 -4.33
N THR A 109 8.49 3.44 -5.20
CA THR A 109 8.04 2.19 -5.84
C THR A 109 9.14 1.50 -6.64
N LEU A 110 9.96 2.25 -7.39
CA LEU A 110 11.11 1.68 -8.09
C LEU A 110 12.12 1.08 -7.09
N LEU A 111 12.42 1.79 -6.01
CA LEU A 111 13.31 1.32 -4.96
C LEU A 111 12.77 0.03 -4.31
N GLU A 112 11.47 -0.05 -4.03
CA GLU A 112 10.82 -1.24 -3.49
C GLU A 112 10.97 -2.44 -4.43
N ILE A 113 10.77 -2.24 -5.75
CA ILE A 113 10.96 -3.29 -6.76
C ILE A 113 12.41 -3.79 -6.74
N PHE A 114 13.39 -2.88 -6.73
CA PHE A 114 14.81 -3.27 -6.66
C PHE A 114 15.13 -4.04 -5.38
N GLY A 115 14.61 -3.60 -4.23
CA GLY A 115 14.79 -4.28 -2.95
C GLY A 115 14.22 -5.70 -2.96
N LEU A 116 13.02 -5.89 -3.51
CA LEU A 116 12.39 -7.20 -3.64
C LEU A 116 13.20 -8.12 -4.58
N VAL A 117 13.64 -7.62 -5.73
CA VAL A 117 14.47 -8.39 -6.67
C VAL A 117 15.79 -8.81 -6.01
N PHE A 118 16.43 -7.91 -5.26
CA PHE A 118 17.66 -8.20 -4.53
C PHE A 118 17.47 -9.31 -3.49
N VAL A 119 16.41 -9.23 -2.67
CA VAL A 119 16.09 -10.26 -1.66
C VAL A 119 15.84 -11.62 -2.31
N ILE A 120 15.11 -11.65 -3.43
CA ILE A 120 14.83 -12.89 -4.17
C ILE A 120 16.14 -13.50 -4.71
N ALA A 121 16.99 -12.70 -5.35
CA ALA A 121 18.26 -13.16 -5.91
C ALA A 121 19.20 -13.71 -4.81
N TRP A 122 19.29 -13.02 -3.67
CA TRP A 122 20.06 -13.47 -2.52
C TRP A 122 19.49 -14.78 -1.94
N GLY A 123 18.16 -14.90 -1.86
CA GLY A 123 17.49 -16.12 -1.43
C GLY A 123 17.85 -17.33 -2.29
N PHE A 124 17.90 -17.17 -3.61
CA PHE A 124 18.32 -18.24 -4.52
C PHE A 124 19.81 -18.60 -4.31
N GLY A 125 20.71 -17.62 -4.24
CA GLY A 125 22.14 -17.89 -4.02
C GLY A 125 22.48 -18.50 -2.65
N MET A 126 21.63 -18.30 -1.64
CA MET A 126 21.78 -18.95 -0.33
C MET A 126 21.18 -20.36 -0.30
N SER A 127 20.12 -20.62 -1.07
CA SER A 127 19.52 -21.96 -1.20
C SER A 127 20.45 -22.99 -1.84
N GLU A 128 21.40 -22.55 -2.69
CA GLU A 128 22.43 -23.40 -3.29
C GLU A 128 23.51 -23.85 -2.28
N ARG A 129 23.68 -23.14 -1.16
CA ARG A 129 24.66 -23.49 -0.10
C ARG A 129 24.13 -24.47 0.95
N SER A 130 22.82 -24.62 1.09
CA SER A 130 22.20 -25.50 2.09
C SER A 130 21.86 -26.91 1.57
N GLY A 131 22.07 -27.20 0.28
CA GLY A 131 21.97 -28.55 -0.31
C GLY A 131 23.24 -29.40 -0.23
N GLY A 132 24.32 -28.90 0.40
CA GLY A 132 25.66 -29.47 0.34
C GLY A 132 26.22 -30.06 1.64
N PHE A 133 25.38 -30.59 2.54
CA PHE A 133 25.83 -31.39 3.68
C PHE A 133 24.92 -32.62 3.88
N ASN A 134 25.03 -33.58 2.96
CA ASN A 134 24.72 -34.98 3.26
C ASN A 134 25.71 -35.86 2.48
N GLY A 135 26.74 -36.29 3.19
CA GLY A 135 27.90 -37.06 2.75
C GLY A 135 28.87 -37.16 3.90
#